data_AF-F2IGH6-F1
#
_entry.id   AF-F2IGH6-F1
#
_cell.length_a   1.000
_cell.length_b   1.000
_cell.length_c   1.000
_cell.angle_alpha   90.00
_cell.angle_beta   90.00
_cell.angle_gamma   90.00
#
_symmetry.space_group_name_H-M   'P 1'
#
loop_
_entity.id
_entity.type
_entity.pdbx_description
1 polymer ?
#
loop_
_entity_poly.entity_id
_entity_poly.type
_entity_poly.pdbx_seq_one_letter_code
_entity_poly.pdbx_strand_id
1 'polypeptide(L)'
;MKIIQSPLLASQYYRTAYAKKQIVLHGTNSDSSPKNIISYWHSNPAKIGAAFIIDRDGTIYQTFESHYWIHHIGIRGKDFLSLDQYSIAITMCCVGGLNEEKGQFFNMHNSIIDASEVIDYGKNFRGYRYFQKYTSEQLDSLKELLLKLCHSFYIPTQITTEKWDVSLKALDGKPGIYTNVNFRQDVSDCHPQPELIQMLMSIESSL
;
A
#
# COMPACT_ATOMS: atom_id res chain seq x y z
N MET A 1 9.36 15.58 -3.94
CA MET A 1 9.54 14.23 -3.35
C MET A 1 10.81 14.12 -2.52
N LYS A 2 10.73 13.76 -1.23
CA LYS A 2 11.90 13.42 -0.38
C LYS A 2 11.98 11.90 -0.20
N ILE A 3 13.03 11.28 -0.71
CA ILE A 3 13.28 9.82 -0.57
C ILE A 3 14.49 9.60 0.34
N ILE A 4 14.31 8.82 1.40
CA ILE A 4 15.35 8.31 2.27
C ILE A 4 15.66 6.87 1.86
N GLN A 5 16.94 6.55 1.64
CA GLN A 5 17.35 5.17 1.41
C GLN A 5 17.40 4.43 2.76
N SER A 6 16.69 3.31 2.87
CA SER A 6 16.65 2.46 4.06
C SER A 6 16.64 1.00 3.64
N PRO A 7 17.75 0.55 3.01
CA PRO A 7 17.79 -0.73 2.31
C PRO A 7 17.60 -1.90 3.26
N LEU A 8 16.83 -2.91 2.82
CA LEU A 8 16.80 -4.22 3.44
C LEU A 8 18.14 -4.94 3.21
N LEU A 9 18.47 -5.85 4.13
CA LEU A 9 19.52 -6.84 3.87
C LEU A 9 19.23 -7.57 2.56
N ALA A 10 20.27 -7.79 1.76
CA ALA A 10 20.19 -8.44 0.45
C ALA A 10 19.60 -9.87 0.49
N SER A 11 19.55 -10.49 1.67
CA SER A 11 18.92 -11.80 1.91
C SER A 11 17.41 -11.72 2.13
N GLN A 12 16.86 -10.53 2.42
CA GLN A 12 15.45 -10.30 2.81
C GLN A 12 14.53 -9.89 1.67
N TYR A 13 15.05 -9.86 0.45
CA TYR A 13 14.28 -9.73 -0.78
C TYR A 13 14.95 -10.55 -1.88
N TYR A 14 14.28 -10.71 -3.00
CA TYR A 14 14.76 -11.51 -4.12
C TYR A 14 15.37 -10.62 -5.19
N ARG A 15 16.68 -10.73 -5.36
CA ARG A 15 17.48 -9.94 -6.32
C ARG A 15 17.41 -10.46 -7.76
N THR A 16 16.27 -11.00 -8.15
CA THR A 16 15.97 -11.35 -9.55
C THR A 16 15.13 -10.23 -10.13
N ALA A 17 15.63 -9.59 -11.19
CA ALA A 17 14.94 -8.49 -11.85
C ALA A 17 13.76 -9.00 -12.70
N TYR A 18 12.64 -8.26 -12.67
CA TYR A 18 11.45 -8.54 -13.48
C TYR A 18 10.95 -7.26 -14.17
N ALA A 19 10.38 -7.43 -15.36
CA ALA A 19 9.63 -6.37 -16.03
C ALA A 19 8.32 -6.13 -15.24
N LYS A 20 8.23 -4.99 -14.56
CA LYS A 20 7.11 -4.67 -13.70
C LYS A 20 5.89 -4.26 -14.51
N LYS A 21 4.73 -4.80 -14.13
CA LYS A 21 3.43 -4.59 -14.77
C LYS A 21 2.48 -3.83 -13.85
N GLN A 22 2.58 -4.06 -12.55
CA GLN A 22 1.60 -3.57 -11.57
C GLN A 22 2.28 -2.73 -10.49
N ILE A 23 1.56 -1.74 -9.96
CA ILE A 23 1.87 -1.12 -8.67
C ILE A 23 0.75 -1.49 -7.70
N VAL A 24 1.10 -1.96 -6.51
CA VAL A 24 0.13 -2.39 -5.49
C VAL A 24 0.27 -1.53 -4.25
N LEU A 25 -0.81 -0.85 -3.89
CA LEU A 25 -0.92 -0.01 -2.71
C LEU A 25 -1.36 -0.83 -1.50
N HIS A 26 -0.62 -0.67 -0.41
CA HIS A 26 -0.83 -1.34 0.87
C HIS A 26 -0.99 -0.32 2.00
N GLY A 27 -1.50 -0.76 3.14
CA GLY A 27 -1.45 -0.06 4.41
C GLY A 27 -0.63 -0.85 5.43
N THR A 28 -0.02 -0.18 6.40
CA THR A 28 0.73 -0.87 7.47
C THR A 28 -0.19 -1.60 8.45
N ASN A 29 -1.44 -1.15 8.60
CA ASN A 29 -2.37 -1.55 9.67
C ASN A 29 -1.68 -1.53 11.05
N SER A 30 -0.83 -0.51 11.27
CA SER A 30 0.03 -0.39 12.44
C SER A 30 0.36 1.08 12.72
N ASP A 31 0.53 1.41 13.99
CA ASP A 31 1.01 2.70 14.53
C ASP A 31 2.56 2.76 14.62
N SER A 32 3.25 1.71 14.16
CA SER A 32 4.71 1.68 14.15
C SER A 32 5.32 2.67 13.15
N SER A 33 6.44 3.27 13.54
CA SER A 33 7.24 4.09 12.63
C SER A 33 7.77 3.29 11.43
N PRO A 34 8.07 3.93 10.29
CA PRO A 34 8.67 3.26 9.14
C PRO A 34 9.95 2.48 9.49
N LYS A 35 10.78 3.01 10.38
CA LYS A 35 12.01 2.34 10.83
C LYS A 35 11.71 1.01 11.53
N ASN A 36 10.70 0.97 12.40
CA ASN A 36 10.31 -0.24 13.10
C ASN A 36 9.70 -1.26 12.14
N ILE A 37 8.90 -0.82 11.16
CA ILE A 37 8.33 -1.69 10.12
C ILE A 37 9.44 -2.29 9.25
N ILE A 38 10.40 -1.48 8.80
CA ILE A 38 11.55 -1.95 8.02
C ILE A 38 12.43 -2.90 8.85
N SER A 39 12.57 -2.67 10.16
CA SER A 39 13.28 -3.58 11.08
C SER A 39 12.56 -4.93 11.22
N TYR A 40 11.23 -4.92 11.26
CA TYR A 40 10.44 -6.15 11.21
C TYR A 40 10.65 -6.91 9.89
N TRP A 41 10.60 -6.24 8.74
CA TRP A 41 10.89 -6.85 7.44
C TRP A 41 12.32 -7.41 7.37
N HIS A 42 13.29 -6.75 7.99
CA HIS A 42 14.68 -7.20 8.08
C HIS A 42 14.88 -8.56 8.76
N SER A 43 14.00 -8.91 9.68
CA SER A 43 14.11 -10.11 10.51
C SER A 43 13.11 -11.19 10.13
N ASN A 44 12.19 -10.91 9.21
CA ASN A 44 11.11 -11.83 8.88
C ASN A 44 11.58 -12.95 7.92
N PRO A 45 11.57 -14.23 8.33
CA PRO A 45 12.07 -15.33 7.51
C PRO A 45 11.23 -15.57 6.24
N ALA A 46 9.99 -15.09 6.19
CA ALA A 46 9.12 -15.20 5.03
C ALA A 46 9.44 -14.16 3.93
N LYS A 47 10.39 -13.23 4.17
CA LYS A 47 10.77 -12.18 3.21
C LYS A 47 9.55 -11.39 2.73
N ILE A 48 8.88 -10.75 3.68
CA ILE A 48 7.72 -9.89 3.42
C ILE A 48 8.11 -8.42 3.50
N GLY A 49 7.43 -7.58 2.73
CA GLY A 49 7.58 -6.14 2.83
C GLY A 49 7.15 -5.41 1.56
N ALA A 50 7.68 -4.20 1.35
CA ALA A 50 7.40 -3.40 0.16
C ALA A 50 8.64 -2.64 -0.29
N ALA A 51 8.70 -2.25 -1.57
CA ALA A 51 9.82 -1.49 -2.12
C ALA A 51 9.86 -0.05 -1.56
N PHE A 52 8.69 0.48 -1.21
CA PHE A 52 8.54 1.81 -0.64
C PHE A 52 7.59 1.79 0.56
N ILE A 53 7.88 2.61 1.56
CA ILE A 53 6.95 2.96 2.64
C ILE A 53 6.86 4.49 2.74
N ILE A 54 5.64 5.02 2.86
CA ILE A 54 5.37 6.46 2.96
C ILE A 54 4.85 6.76 4.36
N ASP A 55 5.63 7.51 5.13
CA ASP A 55 5.26 7.94 6.47
C ASP A 55 4.13 8.99 6.45
N ARG A 56 3.53 9.26 7.61
CA ARG A 56 2.44 10.22 7.79
C ARG A 56 2.80 11.64 7.34
N ASP A 57 4.08 12.01 7.41
CA ASP A 57 4.59 13.32 6.97
C ASP A 57 4.94 13.38 5.46
N GLY A 58 4.64 12.32 4.71
CA GLY A 58 4.97 12.21 3.29
C GLY A 58 6.42 11.80 3.00
N THR A 59 7.27 11.55 4.01
CA THR A 59 8.62 11.02 3.79
C THR A 59 8.54 9.62 3.20
N ILE A 60 9.21 9.41 2.06
CA ILE A 60 9.28 8.09 1.41
C ILE A 60 10.58 7.41 1.83
N TYR A 61 10.49 6.16 2.27
CA TYR A 61 11.64 5.29 2.49
C TYR A 61 11.69 4.22 1.40
N GLN A 62 12.80 4.14 0.70
CA GLN A 62 13.05 3.10 -0.30
C GLN A 62 13.88 1.97 0.33
N THR A 63 13.37 0.74 0.20
CA THR A 63 13.93 -0.44 0.89
C THR A 63 14.72 -1.37 -0.03
N PHE A 64 14.47 -1.31 -1.34
CA PHE A 64 15.26 -1.97 -2.38
C PHE A 64 14.92 -1.38 -3.76
N GLU A 65 15.67 -1.76 -4.79
CA GLU A 65 15.42 -1.31 -6.17
C GLU A 65 14.18 -1.97 -6.77
N SER A 66 13.34 -1.18 -7.44
CA SER A 66 11.99 -1.61 -7.86
C SER A 66 11.95 -2.63 -9.00
N HIS A 67 13.09 -3.04 -9.58
CA HIS A 67 13.11 -4.18 -10.51
C HIS A 67 13.17 -5.53 -9.77
N TYR A 68 13.60 -5.54 -8.51
CA TYR A 68 13.58 -6.71 -7.63
C TYR A 68 12.19 -6.92 -7.00
N TRP A 69 12.03 -8.00 -6.22
CA TRP A 69 10.74 -8.34 -5.63
C TRP A 69 10.84 -8.94 -4.22
N ILE A 70 9.72 -8.92 -3.52
CA ILE A 70 9.52 -9.42 -2.16
C ILE A 70 8.07 -9.92 -2.06
N HIS A 71 7.75 -10.81 -1.12
CA HIS A 71 6.36 -11.23 -0.91
C HIS A 71 5.56 -10.09 -0.27
N HIS A 72 4.43 -9.71 -0.85
CA HIS A 72 3.62 -8.62 -0.31
C HIS A 72 2.11 -8.80 -0.45
N ILE A 73 1.62 -9.59 -1.41
CA ILE A 73 0.19 -9.81 -1.61
C ILE A 73 -0.35 -10.84 -0.61
N GLY A 74 0.42 -11.92 -0.36
CA GLY A 74 0.06 -12.93 0.62
C GLY A 74 -0.96 -13.98 0.13
N ILE A 75 -1.13 -14.13 -1.18
CA ILE A 75 -1.87 -15.26 -1.78
C ILE A 75 -0.91 -16.43 -1.96
N ARG A 76 -1.34 -17.62 -1.50
CA ARG A 76 -0.56 -18.86 -1.65
C ARG A 76 -0.91 -19.56 -2.96
N GLY A 77 0.10 -20.10 -3.63
CA GLY A 77 -0.04 -20.86 -4.88
C GLY A 77 1.02 -20.43 -5.88
N LYS A 78 1.57 -21.39 -6.65
CA LYS A 78 2.63 -21.09 -7.62
C LYS A 78 2.19 -20.08 -8.68
N ASP A 79 0.92 -20.13 -9.07
CA ASP A 79 0.36 -19.24 -10.08
C ASP A 79 0.32 -17.77 -9.62
N PHE A 80 0.16 -17.54 -8.31
CA PHE A 80 0.07 -16.20 -7.73
C PHE A 80 1.42 -15.59 -7.34
N LEU A 81 2.49 -16.40 -7.26
CA LEU A 81 3.84 -15.90 -7.01
C LEU A 81 4.28 -14.88 -8.07
N SER A 82 3.82 -15.09 -9.30
CA SER A 82 4.08 -14.19 -10.41
C SER A 82 3.58 -12.77 -10.13
N LEU A 83 2.50 -12.60 -9.37
CA LEU A 83 1.95 -11.30 -9.03
C LEU A 83 2.97 -10.49 -8.22
N ASP A 84 3.49 -11.05 -7.12
CA ASP A 84 4.55 -10.40 -6.31
C ASP A 84 5.81 -10.08 -7.15
N GLN A 85 6.18 -10.97 -8.07
CA GLN A 85 7.35 -10.82 -8.94
C GLN A 85 7.19 -9.66 -9.94
N TYR A 86 6.01 -9.50 -10.52
CA TYR A 86 5.73 -8.50 -11.55
C TYR A 86 5.14 -7.20 -11.00
N SER A 87 4.95 -7.06 -9.68
CA SER A 87 4.48 -5.83 -9.05
C SER A 87 5.54 -5.06 -8.26
N ILE A 88 5.27 -3.78 -8.04
CA ILE A 88 5.97 -2.90 -7.11
C ILE A 88 5.01 -2.57 -5.97
N ALA A 89 5.37 -2.94 -4.75
CA ALA A 89 4.59 -2.59 -3.56
C ALA A 89 4.97 -1.22 -3.00
N ILE A 90 3.95 -0.42 -2.67
CA ILE A 90 4.06 0.84 -1.92
C ILE A 90 3.15 0.72 -0.69
N THR A 91 3.71 0.94 0.50
CA THR A 91 2.96 0.83 1.77
C THR A 91 2.76 2.21 2.39
N MET A 92 1.53 2.57 2.71
CA MET A 92 1.18 3.79 3.43
C MET A 92 1.15 3.52 4.94
N CYS A 93 1.88 4.29 5.76
CA CYS A 93 1.74 4.25 7.21
C CYS A 93 0.33 4.69 7.61
N CYS A 94 -0.46 3.75 8.13
CA CYS A 94 -1.82 3.96 8.57
C CYS A 94 -2.22 2.82 9.51
N VAL A 95 -2.89 3.14 10.63
CA VAL A 95 -3.37 2.11 11.56
C VAL A 95 -4.53 1.29 11.01
N GLY A 96 -5.19 1.76 9.94
CA GLY A 96 -6.26 1.06 9.25
C GLY A 96 -7.61 1.20 9.96
N GLY A 97 -8.37 0.11 10.01
CA GLY A 97 -9.71 0.06 10.57
C GLY A 97 -9.74 0.27 12.09
N LEU A 98 -10.76 0.97 12.57
CA LEU A 98 -10.91 1.40 13.95
C LEU A 98 -12.23 0.93 14.56
N ASN A 99 -12.19 0.64 15.86
CA ASN A 99 -13.38 0.45 16.69
C ASN A 99 -13.74 1.79 17.34
N GLU A 100 -15.03 2.04 17.54
CA GLU A 100 -15.52 3.22 18.25
C GLU A 100 -16.18 2.78 19.56
N GLU A 101 -15.79 3.42 20.66
CA GLU A 101 -16.43 3.24 21.96
C GLU A 101 -16.58 4.61 22.65
N LYS A 102 -17.82 5.03 22.93
CA LYS A 102 -18.16 6.25 23.69
C LYS A 102 -17.52 7.53 23.13
N GLY A 103 -17.43 7.64 21.81
CA GLY A 103 -16.86 8.77 21.08
C GLY A 103 -15.34 8.72 20.93
N GLN A 104 -14.68 7.65 21.35
CA GLN A 104 -13.24 7.44 21.19
C GLN A 104 -12.97 6.35 20.15
N PHE A 105 -11.90 6.50 19.39
CA PHE A 105 -11.52 5.57 18.31
C PHE A 105 -10.27 4.80 18.68
N PHE A 106 -10.32 3.48 18.52
CA PHE A 106 -9.25 2.57 18.93
C PHE A 106 -8.77 1.73 17.75
N ASN A 107 -7.46 1.57 17.64
CA ASN A 107 -6.88 0.57 16.74
C ASN A 107 -6.97 -0.84 17.34
N MET A 108 -6.51 -1.85 16.60
CA MET A 108 -6.52 -3.25 17.05
C MET A 108 -5.67 -3.55 18.31
N HIS A 109 -4.79 -2.63 18.71
CA HIS A 109 -3.96 -2.71 19.90
C HIS A 109 -4.48 -1.83 21.06
N ASN A 110 -5.69 -1.28 20.94
CA ASN A 110 -6.31 -0.36 21.89
C ASN A 110 -5.62 1.00 22.05
N SER A 111 -4.77 1.40 21.09
CA SER A 111 -4.25 2.78 21.02
C SER A 111 -5.38 3.71 20.56
N ILE A 112 -5.51 4.86 21.23
CA ILE A 112 -6.49 5.90 20.87
C ILE A 112 -6.00 6.68 19.65
N ILE A 113 -6.89 6.91 18.68
CA ILE A 113 -6.65 7.74 17.51
C ILE A 113 -7.43 9.05 17.65
N ASP A 114 -6.77 10.17 17.31
CA ASP A 114 -7.39 11.49 17.34
C ASP A 114 -8.56 11.53 16.34
N ALA A 115 -9.72 12.01 16.78
CA ALA A 115 -10.93 12.06 15.96
C ALA A 115 -10.74 12.88 14.66
N SER A 116 -9.84 13.87 14.65
CA SER A 116 -9.50 14.65 13.46
C SER A 116 -8.77 13.83 12.39
N GLU A 117 -8.14 12.71 12.78
CA GLU A 117 -7.51 11.76 11.87
C GLU A 117 -8.47 10.67 11.39
N VAL A 118 -9.71 10.63 11.87
CA VAL A 118 -10.67 9.55 11.54
C VAL A 118 -11.56 9.94 10.36
N ILE A 119 -11.91 8.94 9.54
CA ILE A 119 -13.01 9.00 8.58
C ILE A 119 -14.10 8.01 9.00
N ASP A 120 -15.34 8.49 9.02
CA ASP A 120 -16.54 7.66 9.14
C ASP A 120 -17.12 7.42 7.74
N TYR A 121 -17.12 6.18 7.28
CA TYR A 121 -17.72 5.83 5.98
C TYR A 121 -19.25 5.75 5.99
N GLY A 122 -19.88 5.87 7.16
CA GLY A 122 -21.33 5.70 7.38
C GLY A 122 -21.80 4.25 7.26
N LYS A 123 -20.93 3.34 6.78
CA LYS A 123 -21.18 1.90 6.62
C LYS A 123 -19.88 1.12 6.74
N ASN A 124 -19.99 -0.17 6.99
CA ASN A 124 -18.81 -1.03 7.07
C ASN A 124 -18.17 -1.23 5.69
N PHE A 125 -16.86 -1.09 5.64
CA PHE A 125 -15.97 -1.55 4.59
C PHE A 125 -15.04 -2.61 5.18
N ARG A 126 -15.10 -3.84 4.67
CA ARG A 126 -14.23 -4.96 5.10
C ARG A 126 -14.18 -5.14 6.63
N GLY A 127 -15.33 -5.03 7.29
CA GLY A 127 -15.46 -5.23 8.74
C GLY A 127 -15.41 -3.96 9.59
N TYR A 128 -14.97 -2.82 9.05
CA TYR A 128 -14.80 -1.59 9.82
C TYR A 128 -15.62 -0.44 9.23
N ARG A 129 -16.22 0.39 10.09
CA ARG A 129 -16.89 1.64 9.69
C ARG A 129 -15.95 2.84 9.70
N TYR A 130 -15.04 2.85 10.68
CA TYR A 130 -14.10 3.94 10.94
C TYR A 130 -12.70 3.52 10.52
N PHE A 131 -11.94 4.46 9.97
CA PHE A 131 -10.55 4.26 9.59
C PHE A 131 -9.73 5.50 9.93
N GLN A 132 -8.42 5.34 10.17
CA GLN A 132 -7.52 6.49 10.13
C GLN A 132 -7.35 6.95 8.67
N LYS A 133 -7.49 8.25 8.42
CA LYS A 133 -7.28 8.88 7.11
C LYS A 133 -5.80 8.92 6.76
N TYR A 134 -5.45 8.66 5.50
CA TYR A 134 -4.21 9.09 4.86
C TYR A 134 -4.11 10.63 4.88
N THR A 135 -2.93 11.17 5.17
CA THR A 135 -2.68 12.63 5.17
C THR A 135 -2.56 13.20 3.77
N SER A 136 -2.68 14.52 3.64
CA SER A 136 -2.37 15.25 2.40
C SER A 136 -0.93 14.99 1.93
N GLU A 137 0.03 15.07 2.84
CA GLU A 137 1.45 14.91 2.60
C GLU A 137 1.77 13.50 2.07
N GLN A 138 1.07 12.50 2.62
CA GLN A 138 1.11 11.13 2.13
C GLN A 138 0.61 11.00 0.69
N LEU A 139 -0.52 11.62 0.38
CA LEU A 139 -1.14 11.54 -0.95
C LEU A 139 -0.34 12.31 -2.01
N ASP A 140 0.26 13.45 -1.66
CA ASP A 140 1.13 14.23 -2.55
C ASP A 140 2.40 13.44 -2.90
N SER A 141 3.08 12.88 -1.89
CA SER A 141 4.25 12.02 -2.10
C SER A 141 3.91 10.75 -2.88
N LEU A 142 2.74 10.14 -2.61
CA LEU A 142 2.26 8.98 -3.36
C LEU A 142 2.03 9.34 -4.83
N LYS A 143 1.42 10.49 -5.13
CA LYS A 143 1.18 10.95 -6.50
C LYS A 143 2.48 11.08 -7.29
N GLU A 144 3.47 11.77 -6.73
CA GLU A 144 4.78 11.96 -7.37
C GLU A 144 5.49 10.62 -7.59
N LEU A 145 5.45 9.73 -6.59
CA LEU A 145 6.06 8.40 -6.69
C LEU A 145 5.37 7.53 -7.76
N LEU A 146 4.04 7.53 -7.81
CA LEU A 146 3.27 6.78 -8.80
C LEU A 146 3.59 7.24 -10.23
N LEU A 147 3.56 8.55 -10.49
CA LEU A 147 3.91 9.10 -11.81
C LEU A 147 5.33 8.68 -12.24
N LYS A 148 6.30 8.77 -11.32
CA LYS A 148 7.67 8.36 -11.57
C LYS A 148 7.77 6.87 -11.91
N LEU A 149 7.15 6.00 -11.12
CA LEU A 149 7.21 4.55 -11.32
C LEU A 149 6.47 4.12 -12.59
N CYS A 150 5.31 4.72 -12.87
CA CYS A 150 4.56 4.47 -14.10
C CYS A 150 5.41 4.82 -15.33
N HIS A 151 6.05 5.99 -15.33
CA HIS A 151 6.96 6.40 -16.40
C HIS A 151 8.19 5.47 -16.51
N SER A 152 8.86 5.17 -15.40
CA SER A 152 10.09 4.38 -15.41
C SER A 152 9.90 2.91 -15.82
N PHE A 153 8.74 2.33 -15.51
CA PHE A 153 8.44 0.92 -15.78
C PHE A 153 7.41 0.72 -16.91
N TYR A 154 6.99 1.80 -17.58
CA TYR A 154 5.95 1.77 -18.61
C TYR A 154 4.63 1.12 -18.12
N ILE A 155 4.29 1.35 -16.86
CA ILE A 155 3.05 0.87 -16.26
C ILE A 155 1.95 1.91 -16.55
N PRO A 156 0.78 1.51 -17.09
CA PRO A 156 -0.33 2.44 -17.31
C PRO A 156 -0.78 3.10 -16.01
N THR A 157 -1.11 4.40 -16.08
CA THR A 157 -1.70 5.15 -14.96
C THR A 157 -3.17 4.78 -14.71
N GLN A 158 -3.73 3.86 -15.50
CA GLN A 158 -5.09 3.36 -15.34
C GLN A 158 -5.29 2.78 -13.94
N ILE A 159 -6.31 3.30 -13.26
CA ILE A 159 -6.67 2.87 -11.92
C ILE A 159 -7.67 1.75 -12.06
N THR A 160 -7.21 0.52 -11.84
CA THR A 160 -8.06 -0.66 -11.95
C THR A 160 -8.53 -1.08 -10.57
N THR A 161 -9.04 -0.13 -9.78
CA THR A 161 -9.46 -0.41 -8.41
C THR A 161 -10.82 -1.10 -8.33
N GLU A 162 -11.52 -1.30 -9.46
CA GLU A 162 -12.82 -2.02 -9.59
C GLU A 162 -13.66 -1.99 -8.31
N LYS A 163 -14.08 -0.78 -7.91
CA LYS A 163 -14.96 -0.50 -6.75
C LYS A 163 -14.38 -0.93 -5.38
N TRP A 164 -13.07 -1.02 -5.26
CA TRP A 164 -12.39 -1.39 -4.02
C TRP A 164 -12.73 -2.81 -3.54
N ASP A 165 -12.96 -3.71 -4.51
CA ASP A 165 -13.22 -5.15 -4.31
C ASP A 165 -12.22 -5.99 -5.11
N VAL A 166 -12.25 -7.32 -4.95
CA VAL A 166 -11.38 -8.24 -5.69
C VAL A 166 -11.57 -8.05 -7.19
N SER A 167 -10.46 -7.93 -7.90
CA SER A 167 -10.42 -7.72 -9.34
C SER A 167 -9.79 -8.91 -10.06
N LEU A 168 -10.51 -9.47 -11.03
CA LEU A 168 -9.96 -10.51 -11.90
C LEU A 168 -8.78 -9.97 -12.72
N LYS A 169 -8.79 -8.70 -13.11
CA LYS A 169 -7.66 -8.08 -13.82
C LYS A 169 -6.40 -8.01 -12.94
N ALA A 170 -6.57 -7.72 -11.65
CA ALA A 170 -5.47 -7.75 -10.69
C ALA A 170 -4.87 -9.16 -10.60
N LEU A 171 -5.74 -10.16 -10.40
CA LEU A 171 -5.36 -11.57 -10.29
C LEU A 171 -4.78 -12.16 -11.58
N ASP A 172 -5.18 -11.64 -12.75
CA ASP A 172 -4.63 -12.00 -14.07
C ASP A 172 -3.32 -11.27 -14.40
N GLY A 173 -2.79 -10.43 -13.49
CA GLY A 173 -1.54 -9.71 -13.70
C GLY A 173 -1.63 -8.61 -14.77
N LYS A 174 -2.83 -8.06 -15.03
CA LYS A 174 -3.01 -6.99 -16.01
C LYS A 174 -2.28 -5.72 -15.55
N PRO A 175 -1.55 -5.02 -16.43
CA PRO A 175 -0.82 -3.82 -16.04
C PRO A 175 -1.73 -2.72 -15.47
N GLY A 176 -1.25 -1.98 -14.47
CA GLY A 176 -1.98 -0.86 -13.86
C GLY A 176 -1.70 -0.68 -12.36
N ILE A 177 -2.45 0.23 -11.75
CA ILE A 177 -2.38 0.53 -10.31
C ILE A 177 -3.54 -0.18 -9.59
N TYR A 178 -3.21 -0.92 -8.53
CA TYR A 178 -4.13 -1.71 -7.72
C TYR A 178 -3.89 -1.47 -6.23
N THR A 179 -4.79 -1.96 -5.41
CA THR A 179 -4.69 -1.99 -3.94
C THR A 179 -4.69 -3.44 -3.45
N ASN A 180 -4.22 -3.69 -2.23
CA ASN A 180 -4.19 -5.03 -1.66
C ASN A 180 -5.60 -5.66 -1.55
N VAL A 181 -6.67 -4.88 -1.34
CA VAL A 181 -8.07 -5.36 -1.41
C VAL A 181 -8.49 -5.87 -2.80
N ASN A 182 -7.79 -5.49 -3.87
CA ASN A 182 -8.08 -6.02 -5.21
C ASN A 182 -7.62 -7.46 -5.40
N PHE A 183 -6.77 -7.96 -4.50
CA PHE A 183 -6.26 -9.33 -4.53
C PHE A 183 -6.95 -10.22 -3.48
N ARG A 184 -7.40 -9.64 -2.37
CA ARG A 184 -7.80 -10.39 -1.17
C ARG A 184 -9.08 -9.84 -0.55
N GLN A 185 -10.02 -10.74 -0.24
CA GLN A 185 -11.28 -10.36 0.42
C GLN A 185 -11.14 -10.17 1.93
N ASP A 186 -10.11 -10.78 2.53
CA ASP A 186 -9.86 -10.86 3.97
C ASP A 186 -9.02 -9.70 4.51
N VAL A 187 -8.68 -8.72 3.66
CA VAL A 187 -7.92 -7.52 4.02
C VAL A 187 -8.74 -6.26 3.78
N SER A 188 -8.40 -5.20 4.52
CA SER A 188 -9.05 -3.89 4.43
C SER A 188 -8.11 -2.77 3.97
N ASP A 189 -6.82 -3.05 3.78
CA ASP A 189 -5.86 -2.11 3.26
C ASP A 189 -5.63 -2.30 1.76
N CYS A 190 -5.33 -1.26 0.99
CA CYS A 190 -5.58 0.16 1.24
C CYS A 190 -7.11 0.42 1.29
N HIS A 191 -7.63 1.36 2.08
CA HIS A 191 -9.08 1.64 2.20
C HIS A 191 -9.54 2.80 1.28
N PRO A 192 -10.84 2.88 0.87
CA PRO A 192 -11.30 3.78 -0.20
C PRO A 192 -11.52 5.20 0.29
N GLN A 193 -10.48 5.85 0.82
CA GLN A 193 -10.58 7.25 1.23
C GLN A 193 -10.89 8.13 0.00
N PRO A 194 -11.90 9.04 0.08
CA PRO A 194 -12.27 9.90 -1.05
C PRO A 194 -11.10 10.70 -1.64
N GLU A 195 -10.23 11.26 -0.80
CA GLU A 195 -9.09 12.05 -1.24
C GLU A 195 -8.03 11.18 -1.96
N LEU A 196 -7.85 9.92 -1.52
CA LEU A 196 -6.99 8.97 -2.24
C LEU A 196 -7.57 8.67 -3.63
N ILE A 197 -8.88 8.41 -3.72
CA ILE A 197 -9.54 8.14 -5.00
C ILE A 197 -9.42 9.34 -5.93
N GLN A 198 -9.66 10.55 -5.42
CA GLN A 198 -9.52 11.79 -6.18
C GLN A 198 -8.08 11.99 -6.69
N MET A 199 -7.09 11.76 -5.81
CA MET A 199 -5.68 11.86 -6.19
C MET A 199 -5.35 10.86 -7.31
N LEU A 200 -5.76 9.61 -7.16
CA LEU A 200 -5.57 8.58 -8.18
C LEU A 200 -6.18 9.03 -9.51
N MET A 201 -7.46 9.40 -9.55
CA MET A 201 -8.16 9.85 -10.77
C MET A 201 -7.46 11.03 -11.46
N SER A 202 -6.81 11.91 -10.68
CA SER A 202 -6.04 13.02 -11.25
C SER A 202 -4.80 12.57 -12.03
N ILE A 203 -4.21 11.41 -11.70
CA ILE A 203 -3.06 10.83 -12.41
C ILE A 203 -3.51 10.25 -13.76
N GLU A 204 -4.66 9.57 -13.79
CA GLU A 204 -5.22 8.99 -15.02
C GLU A 204 -5.53 10.07 -16.07
N SER A 205 -5.99 11.25 -15.62
CA SER A 205 -6.32 12.39 -16.49
C SER A 205 -5.11 13.23 -16.93
N SER A 206 -3.90 12.91 -16.46
CA SER A 206 -2.68 13.69 -16.72
C SER A 206 -1.88 13.22 -17.95
N LEU A 207 -2.41 12.26 -18.72
CA LEU A 207 -1.84 11.72 -19.95
C LEU A 207 -2.90 11.73 -21.06
#